data_AF-A0A970W300-F1
#
_entry.id   AF-A0A970W300-F1
#
_cell.length_a   1.000
_cell.length_b   1.000
_cell.length_c   1.000
_cell.angle_alpha   90.00
_cell.angle_beta   90.00
_cell.angle_gamma   90.00
#
_symmetry.space_group_name_H-M   'P 1'
#
loop_
_entity.id
_entity.type
_entity.pdbx_description
1 polymer ?
#
loop_
_entity_poly.entity_id
_entity_poly.type
_entity_poly.pdbx_seq_one_letter_code
_entity_poly.pdbx_strand_id
1 'polypeptide(L)' 'MANRFHGMVSRQPARRWQDALPTGNGSVGAMVYGHIRNELILLNHDQLWLRTPKPTVPDVSEHLPALRA' A
#
# COMPACT_ATOMS: atom_id res chain seq x y z
N MET A 1 -21.99 -11.04 27.06
CA MET A 1 -21.70 -10.57 25.69
C MET A 1 -20.19 -10.62 25.48
N ALA A 2 -19.69 -11.47 24.60
CA ALA A 2 -18.25 -11.65 24.41
C ALA A 2 -17.67 -10.47 23.60
N ASN A 3 -16.69 -9.78 24.17
CA ASN A 3 -15.98 -8.68 23.52
C ASN A 3 -15.08 -9.25 22.40
N ARG A 4 -15.53 -9.16 21.15
CA ARG A 4 -14.73 -9.58 19.99
C ARG A 4 -13.79 -8.44 19.59
N PHE A 5 -12.52 -8.61 19.91
CA PHE A 5 -11.46 -7.74 19.42
C PHE A 5 -11.23 -7.99 17.93
N HIS A 6 -11.39 -6.95 17.12
CA HIS A 6 -11.03 -6.95 15.69
C HIS A 6 -9.89 -5.95 15.49
N GLY A 7 -8.66 -6.45 15.55
CA GLY A 7 -7.48 -5.62 15.40
C GLY A 7 -6.21 -6.46 15.26
N MET A 8 -5.11 -5.77 15.00
CA MET A 8 -3.78 -6.37 14.91
C MET A 8 -2.96 -5.94 16.13
N VAL A 9 -2.19 -6.87 16.70
CA VAL A 9 -1.30 -6.61 17.85
C VAL A 9 0.03 -7.28 17.57
N SER A 10 1.12 -6.55 17.80
CA SER A 10 2.47 -7.10 17.84
C SER A 10 3.06 -6.95 19.24
N ARG A 11 3.83 -7.95 19.68
CA ARG A 11 4.54 -7.91 20.98
C ARG A 11 5.95 -7.32 20.86
N GLN A 12 6.41 -7.04 19.64
CA GLN A 12 7.74 -6.51 19.37
C GLN A 12 7.66 -5.38 18.33
N PRO A 13 8.53 -4.36 18.41
CA PRO A 13 8.65 -3.36 17.37
C PRO A 13 9.00 -3.99 16.02
N ALA A 14 8.51 -3.39 14.94
CA ALA A 14 8.78 -3.82 13.57
C ALA A 14 10.26 -3.66 13.22
N ARG A 15 10.87 -4.66 12.57
CA ARG A 15 12.25 -4.57 12.07
C ARG A 15 12.30 -4.11 10.61
N ARG A 16 11.24 -4.38 9.85
CA ARG A 16 11.07 -4.00 8.44
C ARG A 16 9.65 -3.49 8.24
N TRP A 17 9.40 -2.81 7.11
CA TRP A 17 8.10 -2.18 6.86
C TRP A 17 6.95 -3.19 6.79
N GLN A 18 7.22 -4.44 6.40
CA GLN A 18 6.21 -5.51 6.34
C GLN A 18 5.70 -5.93 7.73
N ASP A 19 6.47 -5.68 8.79
CA ASP A 19 6.11 -6.03 10.17
C ASP A 19 5.33 -4.90 10.87
N ALA A 20 5.33 -3.71 10.27
CA ALA A 20 4.71 -2.51 10.85
C ALA A 20 3.18 -2.54 10.72
N LEU A 21 2.49 -1.92 11.67
CA LEU A 21 1.02 -1.93 11.67
C LEU A 21 0.48 -0.81 10.76
N PRO A 22 -0.35 -1.14 9.76
CA PRO A 22 -0.88 -0.16 8.83
C PRO A 22 -2.11 0.58 9.39
N THR A 23 -2.25 1.84 9.02
CA THR A 23 -3.47 2.65 9.20
C THR A 23 -3.58 3.68 8.09
N GLY A 24 -4.77 4.23 7.85
CA GLY A 24 -4.97 5.25 6.82
C GLY A 24 -6.41 5.71 6.65
N ASN A 25 -6.59 6.75 5.85
CA ASN A 25 -7.89 7.36 5.56
C ASN A 25 -8.30 7.27 4.07
N GLY A 26 -7.59 6.44 3.29
CA GLY A 26 -7.79 6.31 1.85
C GLY A 26 -6.83 7.16 1.01
N SER A 27 -6.47 8.36 1.46
CA SER A 27 -5.51 9.23 0.75
C SER A 27 -4.12 9.18 1.37
N VAL A 28 -4.01 9.19 2.69
CA VAL A 28 -2.75 9.07 3.44
C VAL A 28 -2.73 7.72 4.14
N GLY A 29 -1.62 7.02 4.00
CA GLY A 29 -1.31 5.78 4.71
C GLY A 29 -0.12 5.97 5.65
N ALA A 30 -0.14 5.26 6.77
CA ALA A 30 0.96 5.21 7.72
C ALA A 30 1.24 3.77 8.16
N MET A 31 2.52 3.45 8.31
CA MET A 31 3.00 2.20 8.91
C MET A 31 3.75 2.54 10.20
N VAL A 32 3.23 2.05 11.33
CA VAL A 32 3.76 2.34 12.67
C VAL A 32 4.71 1.22 13.13
N TYR A 33 5.97 1.56 13.45
CA TYR A 33 6.97 0.55 13.81
C TYR A 33 6.95 0.17 15.29
N GLY A 34 6.55 1.07 16.20
CA GLY A 34 6.36 0.77 17.62
C GLY A 34 7.64 0.76 18.46
N HIS A 35 8.69 1.47 18.05
CA HIS A 35 9.94 1.55 18.82
C HIS A 35 9.84 2.54 19.98
N ILE A 36 10.15 2.09 21.21
CA ILE A 36 9.94 2.86 22.45
C ILE A 36 10.69 4.21 22.47
N ARG A 37 11.93 4.27 21.97
CA ARG A 37 12.76 5.49 22.01
C ARG A 37 12.87 6.21 20.67
N ASN A 38 12.97 5.43 19.59
CA ASN A 38 13.23 5.94 18.24
C ASN A 38 12.15 5.42 17.30
N GLU A 39 10.97 6.02 17.37
CA GLU A 39 9.85 5.63 16.52
C GLU A 39 10.11 5.95 15.05
N LEU A 40 9.59 5.10 14.16
CA LEU A 40 9.55 5.33 12.73
C LEU A 40 8.10 5.15 12.26
N ILE A 41 7.51 6.23 11.76
CA ILE A 41 6.23 6.17 11.05
C ILE A 41 6.51 6.40 9.58
N LEU A 42 6.37 5.34 8.78
CA LEU A 42 6.53 5.43 7.34
C LEU A 42 5.21 5.92 6.73
N LEU A 43 5.26 7.02 5.99
CA LEU A 43 4.08 7.67 5.40
C LEU A 43 4.02 7.44 3.89
N ASN A 44 2.80 7.30 3.37
CA ASN A 44 2.48 7.26 1.95
C ASN A 44 1.31 8.20 1.64
N HIS A 45 1.23 8.66 0.39
CA HIS A 45 0.08 9.40 -0.13
C HIS A 45 -0.32 8.80 -1.48
N ASP A 46 -1.62 8.59 -1.69
CA ASP A 46 -2.20 7.98 -2.90
C ASP A 46 -1.85 8.68 -4.22
N GLN A 47 -1.53 9.98 -4.18
CA GLN A 47 -1.16 10.82 -5.32
C GLN A 47 0.36 10.97 -5.51
N LEU A 48 1.19 10.38 -4.65
CA LEU A 48 2.65 10.51 -4.73
C LEU A 48 3.25 9.59 -5.81
N TRP A 49 2.89 9.85 -7.06
CA TRP A 49 3.38 9.15 -8.23
C TRP A 49 4.37 10.01 -9.00
N LEU A 50 5.42 9.38 -9.52
CA LEU A 50 6.30 10.04 -10.47
C LEU A 50 5.54 10.26 -11.78
N ARG A 51 5.24 11.53 -12.08
CA ARG A 51 4.60 11.91 -13.34
C ARG A 51 5.62 11.84 -14.47
N THR A 52 5.67 10.69 -15.13
CA THR A 52 6.48 10.48 -16.33
C THR A 52 5.61 10.60 -17.59
N PRO A 53 6.18 11.01 -18.74
CA PRO A 53 5.51 10.87 -20.02
C PRO A 53 5.09 9.42 -20.23
N LYS A 54 3.85 9.21 -20.69
CA LYS A 54 3.38 7.86 -21.01
C LYS A 54 4.21 7.31 -22.20
N PRO A 55 4.69 6.06 -22.14
CA PRO A 55 5.31 5.45 -23.30
C PRO A 55 4.29 5.33 -24.44
N THR A 56 4.75 5.48 -25.68
CA THR A 56 3.94 5.18 -26.85
C THR A 56 3.68 3.68 -26.89
N VAL A 57 2.42 3.28 -26.89
CA VAL A 57 2.02 1.88 -27.06
C VAL A 57 1.72 1.60 -28.53
N PRO A 58 2.14 0.45 -29.09
CA PRO A 58 1.81 0.08 -30.47
C PRO A 58 0.30 -0.14 -30.62
N ASP A 59 -0.25 0.23 -31.77
CA ASP A 59 -1.63 -0.12 -32.12
C ASP A 59 -1.67 -1.60 -32.51
N VAL A 60 -2.47 -2.36 -31.77
CA VAL A 60 -2.69 -3.81 -31.95
C VAL A 60 -4.17 -4.12 -32.20
N SER A 61 -4.98 -3.10 -32.51
CA SER A 61 -6.42 -3.22 -32.70
C SER A 61 -6.80 -4.18 -33.83
N GLU A 62 -5.91 -4.37 -34.81
CA GLU A 62 -6.07 -5.31 -35.91
C GLU A 62 -6.23 -6.78 -35.47
N HIS A 63 -5.74 -7.15 -34.27
CA HIS A 63 -5.86 -8.52 -33.75
C HIS A 63 -7.19 -8.79 -33.02
N LEU A 64 -7.98 -7.75 -32.72
CA LEU A 64 -9.23 -7.91 -31.95
C LEU A 64 -10.28 -8.83 -32.63
N PRO A 65 -10.50 -8.79 -33.96
CA PRO A 65 -11.45 -9.71 -34.60
C PRO A 65 -11.08 -11.18 -34.41
N ALA A 66 -9.79 -11.51 -34.53
CA ALA A 66 -9.31 -12.88 -34.37
C ALA A 66 -9.43 -13.38 -32.92
N LEU A 67 -9.21 -12.53 -31.92
CA LEU A 67 -9.31 -12.89 -30.49
C LEU A 67 -10.76 -12.99 -29.98
N ARG A 68 -11.73 -12.44 -30.71
CA ARG A 68 -13.16 -12.43 -30.33
C ARG A 68 -13.96 -13.60 -30.93
N ALA A 69 -13.39 -14.34 -31.86
CA ALA A 69 -14.00 -15.52 -32.49
C ALA A 69 -13.91 -16.74 -31.56
#